data_AF-A0A4Y6A5T5-F1
#
_entry.id   AF-A0A4Y6A5T5-F1
#
_cell.length_a   1.000
_cell.length_b   1.000
_cell.length_c   1.000
_cell.angle_alpha   90.00
_cell.angle_beta   90.00
_cell.angle_gamma   90.00
#
_symmetry.space_group_name_H-M   'P 1'
#
loop_
_entity.id
_entity.type
_entity.pdbx_description
1 polymer ?
#
loop_
_entity_poly.entity_id
_entity_poly.type
_entity_poly.pdbx_seq_one_letter_code
_entity_poly.pdbx_strand_id
1 'polypeptide(L)'
;MKYKIKILKIFTFNISVVPSPHKFNNVALQSTIVELTEITTKLDELLPQFSNFIEQFNHLIISTNVNVISDVNGDLSLDVPASMPDSEAEKISKKVGILDRLIGTRSQEIDKLVQKGLIMESKLKEENPNFTSQILDKVNEFKKLNSSYKH
;
A
#
# COMPACT_ATOMS: atom_id res chain seq x y z
N MET A 1 -83.63 -24.99 -35.10
CA MET A 1 -82.47 -25.77 -34.64
C MET A 1 -81.36 -24.81 -34.24
N LYS A 2 -80.88 -24.92 -33.00
CA LYS A 2 -79.84 -24.06 -32.41
C LYS A 2 -78.46 -24.64 -32.73
N TYR A 3 -77.55 -23.83 -33.27
CA TYR A 3 -76.12 -24.11 -33.21
C TYR A 3 -75.46 -23.06 -32.33
N LYS A 4 -74.88 -23.53 -31.21
CA LYS A 4 -74.12 -22.73 -30.23
C LYS A 4 -72.64 -22.87 -30.62
N ILE A 5 -72.04 -21.80 -31.14
CA ILE A 5 -70.58 -21.71 -31.24
C ILE A 5 -70.08 -21.06 -29.96
N LYS A 6 -69.31 -21.82 -29.17
CA LYS A 6 -68.73 -21.40 -27.90
C LYS A 6 -67.30 -20.95 -28.19
N ILE A 7 -67.07 -19.64 -28.32
CA ILE A 7 -65.72 -19.10 -28.50
C ILE A 7 -65.00 -19.16 -27.14
N LEU A 8 -63.84 -19.81 -27.14
CA LEU A 8 -62.95 -20.01 -26.01
C LEU A 8 -62.44 -18.65 -25.51
N LYS A 9 -62.71 -18.29 -24.26
CA LYS A 9 -62.04 -17.15 -23.60
C LYS A 9 -60.58 -17.55 -23.38
N ILE A 10 -59.67 -16.91 -24.10
CA ILE A 10 -58.23 -17.01 -23.90
C ILE A 10 -57.94 -16.36 -22.53
N PHE A 11 -57.40 -17.14 -21.60
CA PHE A 11 -56.87 -16.64 -20.34
C PHE A 11 -55.66 -15.76 -20.64
N THR A 12 -55.76 -14.45 -20.41
CA THR A 12 -54.61 -13.57 -20.31
C THR A 12 -53.93 -13.83 -18.97
N PHE A 13 -52.74 -14.44 -19.01
CA PHE A 13 -51.84 -14.44 -17.86
C PHE A 13 -51.34 -13.01 -17.66
N ASN A 14 -51.84 -12.34 -16.61
CA ASN A 14 -51.17 -11.17 -16.06
C ASN A 14 -49.84 -11.64 -15.48
N ILE A 15 -48.75 -11.39 -16.20
CA ILE A 15 -47.41 -11.53 -15.65
C ILE A 15 -47.27 -10.38 -14.64
N SER A 16 -47.56 -10.67 -13.37
CA SER A 16 -47.19 -9.78 -12.29
C SER A 16 -45.68 -9.57 -12.37
N VAL A 17 -45.25 -8.35 -12.68
CA VAL A 17 -43.84 -7.96 -12.57
C VAL A 17 -43.45 -8.21 -11.13
N VAL A 18 -42.68 -9.27 -10.89
CA VAL A 18 -42.11 -9.57 -9.57
C VAL A 18 -41.22 -8.38 -9.24
N PRO A 19 -41.49 -7.59 -8.19
CA PRO A 19 -40.56 -6.55 -7.79
C PRO A 19 -39.27 -7.24 -7.36
N SER A 20 -38.16 -6.93 -8.04
CA SER A 20 -36.85 -7.46 -7.69
C SER A 20 -36.57 -7.19 -6.20
N PRO A 21 -36.42 -8.22 -5.35
CA PRO A 21 -36.35 -8.01 -3.91
C PRO A 21 -35.02 -7.42 -3.45
N HIS A 22 -34.01 -7.31 -4.32
CA HIS A 22 -32.69 -6.80 -3.94
C HIS A 22 -32.15 -5.85 -5.00
N LYS A 23 -32.47 -4.57 -4.82
CA LYS A 23 -31.70 -3.48 -5.41
C LYS A 23 -30.34 -3.50 -4.69
N PHE A 24 -29.36 -4.23 -5.23
CA PHE A 24 -27.96 -4.12 -4.79
C PHE A 24 -27.39 -2.76 -5.21
N ASN A 25 -27.99 -1.67 -4.74
CA ASN A 25 -27.35 -0.37 -4.72
C ASN A 25 -26.56 -0.31 -3.41
N ASN A 26 -25.23 -0.18 -3.50
CA ASN A 26 -24.24 0.08 -2.41
C ASN A 26 -23.38 -1.08 -1.86
N VAL A 27 -22.92 -2.02 -2.69
CA VAL A 27 -21.83 -2.96 -2.25
C VAL A 27 -20.42 -2.35 -2.44
N ALA A 28 -20.28 -1.25 -3.18
CA ALA A 28 -18.99 -0.61 -3.45
C ALA A 28 -18.31 -0.01 -2.20
N LEU A 29 -19.09 0.58 -1.28
CA LEU A 29 -18.57 1.20 -0.06
C LEU A 29 -18.00 0.18 0.92
N GLN A 30 -18.67 -0.97 1.11
CA GLN A 30 -18.17 -2.02 2.00
C GLN A 30 -16.86 -2.62 1.47
N SER A 31 -16.77 -2.88 0.16
CA SER A 31 -15.53 -3.39 -0.46
C SER A 31 -14.37 -2.42 -0.30
N THR A 32 -14.61 -1.13 -0.55
CA THR A 32 -13.56 -0.10 -0.51
C THR A 32 -13.03 0.15 0.90
N ILE A 33 -13.90 0.12 1.91
CA ILE A 33 -13.49 0.25 3.32
C ILE A 33 -12.70 -0.97 3.78
N VAL A 34 -13.08 -2.18 3.37
CA VAL A 34 -12.34 -3.41 3.68
C VAL A 34 -10.95 -3.36 3.04
N GLU A 35 -10.86 -3.00 1.76
CA GLU A 35 -9.57 -2.86 1.06
C GLU A 35 -8.67 -1.79 1.70
N LEU A 36 -9.23 -0.65 2.13
CA LEU A 36 -8.49 0.39 2.84
C LEU A 36 -7.97 -0.10 4.20
N THR A 37 -8.79 -0.89 4.90
CA THR A 37 -8.39 -1.52 6.18
C THR A 37 -7.22 -2.47 5.96
N GLU A 38 -7.27 -3.31 4.92
CA GLU A 38 -6.17 -4.21 4.57
C GLU A 38 -4.88 -3.47 4.20
N ILE A 39 -4.99 -2.36 3.46
CA ILE A 39 -3.84 -1.50 3.16
C ILE A 39 -3.24 -0.94 4.45
N THR A 40 -4.09 -0.46 5.36
CA THR A 40 -3.64 0.11 6.63
C THR A 40 -2.93 -0.94 7.49
N THR A 41 -3.50 -2.14 7.61
CA THR A 41 -2.86 -3.26 8.33
C THR A 41 -1.50 -3.63 7.73
N LYS A 42 -1.38 -3.68 6.40
CA LYS A 42 -0.09 -3.93 5.75
C LYS A 42 0.92 -2.81 6.01
N LEU A 43 0.48 -1.56 6.03
CA LEU A 43 1.35 -0.44 6.39
C LEU A 43 1.81 -0.53 7.86
N ASP A 44 0.92 -0.94 8.78
CA ASP A 44 1.27 -1.20 10.18
C ASP A 44 2.33 -2.31 10.34
N GLU A 45 2.35 -3.29 9.44
CA GLU A 45 3.37 -4.34 9.42
C GLU A 45 4.69 -3.89 8.78
N LEU A 46 4.63 -3.09 7.71
CA LEU A 46 5.79 -2.73 6.90
C LEU A 46 6.57 -1.54 7.45
N LEU A 47 5.91 -0.55 8.04
CA LEU A 47 6.58 0.65 8.57
C LEU A 47 7.58 0.33 9.68
N PRO A 48 7.28 -0.54 10.68
CA PRO A 48 8.26 -0.96 11.66
C PRO A 48 9.46 -1.71 11.06
N GLN A 49 9.22 -2.56 10.05
CA GLN A 49 10.30 -3.26 9.34
C GLN A 49 11.22 -2.28 8.62
N PHE A 50 10.63 -1.29 7.95
CA PHE A 50 11.36 -0.22 7.27
C PHE A 50 12.20 0.60 8.25
N SER A 51 11.63 0.99 9.39
CA SER A 51 12.37 1.69 10.46
C SER A 51 13.56 0.86 10.93
N ASN A 52 13.36 -0.43 11.20
CA ASN A 52 14.41 -1.32 11.68
C ASN A 52 15.57 -1.44 10.67
N PHE A 53 15.29 -1.55 9.37
CA PHE A 53 16.35 -1.58 8.37
C PHE A 53 17.15 -0.27 8.31
N ILE A 54 16.49 0.87 8.42
CA ILE A 54 17.15 2.18 8.48
C ILE A 54 18.01 2.30 9.75
N GLU A 55 17.50 1.87 10.89
CA GLU A 55 18.23 1.87 12.16
C GLU A 55 19.48 0.98 12.09
N GLN A 56 19.36 -0.23 11.53
CA GLN A 56 20.50 -1.12 11.32
C GLN A 56 21.55 -0.52 10.39
N PHE A 57 21.11 0.16 9.33
CA PHE A 57 22.00 0.85 8.39
C PHE A 57 22.76 1.99 9.08
N ASN A 58 22.03 2.88 9.75
CA ASN A 58 22.62 4.01 10.47
C ASN A 58 23.57 3.54 11.58
N HIS A 59 23.18 2.50 12.33
CA HIS A 59 24.02 1.93 13.37
C HIS A 59 25.29 1.28 12.79
N LEU A 60 25.21 0.60 11.64
CA LEU A 60 26.37 0.03 10.96
C LEU A 60 27.38 1.12 10.58
N ILE A 61 26.91 2.22 9.98
CA ILE A 61 27.74 3.37 9.61
C ILE A 61 28.45 3.95 10.83
N ILE A 62 27.68 4.27 11.88
CA ILE A 62 28.21 4.87 13.10
C ILE A 62 29.21 3.94 13.81
N SER A 63 28.87 2.66 13.94
CA SER A 63 29.71 1.70 14.68
C SER A 63 31.01 1.34 13.97
N THR A 64 31.04 1.44 12.64
CA THR A 64 32.24 1.11 11.84
C THR A 64 33.04 2.34 11.42
N ASN A 65 32.54 3.54 11.71
CA ASN A 65 33.14 4.81 11.31
C ASN A 65 33.43 4.88 9.80
N VAL A 66 32.57 4.25 9.00
CA VAL A 66 32.57 4.37 7.54
C VAL A 66 31.61 5.47 7.12
N ASN A 67 31.86 6.09 5.98
CA ASN A 67 30.92 7.01 5.36
C ASN A 67 30.40 6.39 4.07
N VAL A 68 29.08 6.39 3.89
CA VAL A 68 28.45 5.94 2.64
C VAL A 68 28.22 7.16 1.78
N ILE A 69 28.57 7.06 0.51
CA ILE A 69 28.43 8.14 -0.48
C ILE A 69 27.63 7.58 -1.64
N SER A 70 26.51 8.24 -1.94
CA SER A 70 25.67 7.93 -3.09
C SER A 70 26.13 8.73 -4.32
N ASP A 71 26.28 8.08 -5.46
CA ASP A 71 26.49 8.79 -6.73
C ASP A 71 25.15 9.27 -7.34
N VAL A 72 25.22 9.96 -8.48
CA VAL A 72 24.04 10.51 -9.19
C VAL A 72 23.09 9.43 -9.74
N ASN A 73 23.58 8.21 -9.92
CA ASN A 73 22.80 7.05 -10.38
C ASN A 73 22.23 6.24 -9.21
N GLY A 74 22.59 6.59 -7.97
CA GLY A 74 22.23 5.85 -6.76
C GLY A 74 23.16 4.68 -6.45
N ASP A 75 24.32 4.59 -7.10
CA ASP A 75 25.35 3.62 -6.75
C ASP A 75 26.05 4.04 -5.46
N LEU A 76 26.20 3.09 -4.53
CA LEU A 76 26.82 3.34 -3.24
C LEU A 76 28.33 3.09 -3.28
N SER A 77 29.09 4.07 -2.81
CA SER A 77 30.51 3.96 -2.49
C SER A 77 30.71 4.04 -0.98
N LEU A 78 31.74 3.35 -0.47
CA LEU A 78 32.15 3.45 0.93
C LEU A 78 33.49 4.16 1.02
N ASP A 79 33.54 5.19 1.84
CA ASP A 79 34.76 5.77 2.36
C ASP A 79 35.07 5.13 3.71
N VAL A 80 36.24 4.50 3.82
CA VAL A 80 36.65 3.71 4.99
C VAL A 80 37.94 4.29 5.58
N PRO A 81 38.15 4.20 6.91
CA PRO A 81 39.39 4.65 7.52
C PRO A 81 40.61 3.90 6.95
N ALA A 82 41.72 4.60 6.74
CA ALA A 82 42.95 4.01 6.18
C ALA A 82 43.54 2.86 7.01
N SER A 83 43.17 2.75 8.30
CA SER A 83 43.59 1.66 9.19
C SER A 83 42.71 0.41 9.10
N MET A 84 41.59 0.45 8.36
CA MET A 84 40.66 -0.67 8.23
C MET A 84 41.22 -1.71 7.26
N PRO A 85 41.29 -3.00 7.63
CA PRO A 85 41.70 -4.06 6.70
C PRO A 85 40.70 -4.23 5.55
N ASP A 86 41.19 -4.49 4.34
CA ASP A 86 40.34 -4.69 3.15
C ASP A 86 39.25 -5.74 3.36
N SER A 87 39.57 -6.84 4.06
CA SER A 87 38.61 -7.91 4.36
C SER A 87 37.45 -7.48 5.26
N GLU A 88 37.66 -6.46 6.09
CA GLU A 88 36.64 -5.88 6.95
C GLU A 88 35.81 -4.86 6.16
N ALA A 89 36.47 -4.01 5.38
CA ALA A 89 35.83 -3.07 4.47
C ALA A 89 34.89 -3.79 3.48
N GLU A 90 35.32 -4.92 2.90
CA GLU A 90 34.49 -5.72 1.99
C GLU A 90 33.24 -6.29 2.69
N LYS A 91 33.39 -6.77 3.93
CA LYS A 91 32.25 -7.27 4.73
C LYS A 91 31.25 -6.16 5.03
N ILE A 92 31.73 -4.98 5.39
CA ILE A 92 30.88 -3.81 5.67
C ILE A 92 30.18 -3.37 4.39
N SER A 93 30.91 -3.26 3.28
CA SER A 93 30.35 -2.93 1.96
C SER A 93 29.21 -3.87 1.58
N LYS A 94 29.39 -5.19 1.73
CA LYS A 94 28.33 -6.18 1.48
C LYS A 94 27.10 -5.96 2.37
N LYS A 95 27.30 -5.70 3.67
CA LYS A 95 26.20 -5.45 4.60
C LYS A 95 25.43 -4.16 4.27
N VAL A 96 26.15 -3.08 3.94
CA VAL A 96 25.57 -1.81 3.49
C VAL A 96 24.71 -2.04 2.25
N GLY A 97 25.24 -2.73 1.22
CA GLY A 97 24.47 -3.01 0.00
C GLY A 97 23.24 -3.90 0.22
N ILE A 98 23.30 -4.86 1.15
CA ILE A 98 22.12 -5.67 1.52
C ILE A 98 21.06 -4.80 2.19
N LEU A 99 21.46 -3.97 3.16
CA LEU A 99 20.54 -3.09 3.89
C LEU A 99 19.91 -2.04 2.98
N ASP A 100 20.71 -1.40 2.11
CA ASP A 100 20.20 -0.45 1.11
C ASP A 100 19.14 -1.10 0.22
N ARG A 101 19.42 -2.30 -0.32
CA ARG A 101 18.44 -3.02 -1.14
C ARG A 101 17.16 -3.36 -0.37
N LEU A 102 17.26 -3.74 0.90
CA LEU A 102 16.10 -4.01 1.75
C LEU A 102 15.28 -2.74 2.01
N ILE A 103 15.94 -1.63 2.32
CA ILE A 103 15.34 -0.31 2.51
C ILE A 103 14.63 0.13 1.22
N GLY A 104 15.31 0.09 0.07
CA GLY A 104 14.73 0.45 -1.22
C GLY A 104 13.52 -0.41 -1.58
N THR A 105 13.60 -1.74 -1.39
CA THR A 105 12.48 -2.64 -1.68
C THR A 105 11.28 -2.36 -0.78
N ARG A 106 11.49 -2.14 0.53
CA ARG A 106 10.39 -1.81 1.46
C ARG A 106 9.82 -0.43 1.18
N SER A 107 10.65 0.56 0.89
CA SER A 107 10.24 1.92 0.53
C SER A 107 9.31 1.91 -0.68
N GLN A 108 9.66 1.17 -1.74
CA GLN A 108 8.82 1.02 -2.93
C GLN A 108 7.49 0.32 -2.65
N GLU A 109 7.46 -0.68 -1.77
CA GLU A 109 6.22 -1.38 -1.43
C GLU A 109 5.29 -0.50 -0.59
N ILE A 110 5.84 0.22 0.39
CA ILE A 110 5.11 1.18 1.21
C ILE A 110 4.56 2.31 0.33
N ASP A 111 5.36 2.87 -0.58
CA ASP A 111 4.90 3.94 -1.48
C ASP A 111 3.72 3.45 -2.34
N LYS A 112 3.79 2.26 -2.94
CA LYS A 112 2.67 1.68 -3.70
C LYS A 112 1.40 1.56 -2.87
N LEU A 113 1.50 1.10 -1.62
CA LEU A 113 0.37 0.96 -0.71
C LEU A 113 -0.20 2.32 -0.31
N VAL A 114 0.66 3.30 0.00
CA VAL A 114 0.27 4.67 0.31
C VAL A 114 -0.46 5.31 -0.87
N GLN A 115 0.09 5.23 -2.09
CA GLN A 115 -0.57 5.77 -3.28
C GLN A 115 -1.94 5.11 -3.51
N LYS A 116 -2.02 3.79 -3.38
CA LYS A 116 -3.29 3.06 -3.51
C LYS A 116 -4.30 3.52 -2.45
N GLY A 117 -3.87 3.65 -1.20
CA GLY A 117 -4.69 4.13 -0.09
C GLY A 117 -5.21 5.56 -0.31
N LEU A 118 -4.35 6.49 -0.73
CA LEU A 118 -4.73 7.87 -1.02
C LEU A 118 -5.77 7.97 -2.15
N ILE A 119 -5.63 7.15 -3.20
CA ILE A 119 -6.62 7.09 -4.28
C ILE A 119 -7.97 6.59 -3.76
N MET A 120 -7.98 5.56 -2.90
CA MET A 120 -9.21 5.05 -2.29
C MET A 120 -9.87 6.07 -1.37
N GLU A 121 -9.10 6.73 -0.51
CA GLU A 121 -9.64 7.77 0.36
C GLU A 121 -10.20 8.96 -0.41
N SER A 122 -9.59 9.32 -1.53
CA SER A 122 -10.09 10.40 -2.38
C SER A 122 -11.49 10.07 -2.92
N LYS A 123 -11.69 8.83 -3.40
CA LYS A 123 -13.00 8.33 -3.83
C LYS A 123 -14.02 8.29 -2.69
N LEU A 124 -13.61 7.82 -1.50
CA LEU A 124 -14.48 7.80 -0.33
C LEU A 124 -14.90 9.19 0.12
N LYS A 125 -14.03 10.20 -0.01
CA LYS A 125 -14.35 11.60 0.31
C LYS A 125 -15.31 12.24 -0.69
N GLU A 126 -15.24 11.87 -1.98
CA GLU A 126 -16.22 12.29 -2.98
C GLU A 126 -17.63 11.79 -2.63
N GLU A 127 -17.73 10.55 -2.15
CA GLU A 127 -19.00 9.93 -1.76
C GLU A 127 -19.47 10.34 -0.35
N ASN A 128 -18.53 10.59 0.56
CA ASN A 128 -18.79 11.00 1.95
C ASN A 128 -17.78 12.08 2.39
N PRO A 129 -18.16 13.37 2.33
CA PRO A 129 -17.29 14.49 2.70
C PRO A 129 -16.80 14.46 4.15
N ASN A 130 -17.48 13.75 5.05
CA ASN A 130 -17.09 13.61 6.46
C ASN A 130 -16.14 12.43 6.72
N PHE A 131 -15.68 11.74 5.68
CA PHE A 131 -14.73 10.64 5.82
C PHE A 131 -13.39 11.13 6.39
N THR A 132 -12.99 10.54 7.53
CA THR A 132 -11.72 10.83 8.19
C THR A 132 -10.61 9.95 7.61
N SER A 133 -9.50 10.56 7.18
CA SER A 133 -8.36 9.85 6.62
C SER A 133 -7.69 8.95 7.65
N GLN A 134 -7.33 7.74 7.24
CA GLN A 134 -6.59 6.74 7.99
C GLN A 134 -5.17 6.56 7.43
N ILE A 135 -4.94 6.95 6.17
CA ILE A 135 -3.65 6.81 5.47
C ILE A 135 -2.72 8.02 5.71
N LEU A 136 -3.27 9.21 5.98
CA LEU A 136 -2.46 10.43 6.11
C LEU A 136 -1.37 10.31 7.19
N ASP A 137 -1.69 9.71 8.33
CA ASP A 137 -0.71 9.49 9.40
C ASP A 137 0.40 8.53 8.95
N LYS A 138 0.05 7.49 8.17
CA LYS A 138 1.01 6.55 7.59
C LYS A 138 1.92 7.22 6.56
N VAL A 139 1.40 8.17 5.78
CA VAL A 139 2.20 8.99 4.86
C VAL A 139 3.22 9.83 5.62
N ASN A 140 2.79 10.48 6.71
CA ASN A 140 3.66 11.33 7.51
C ASN A 140 4.76 10.51 8.20
N GLU A 141 4.41 9.35 8.75
CA GLU A 141 5.35 8.40 9.33
C GLU A 141 6.37 7.92 8.28
N PHE A 142 5.90 7.50 7.11
CA PHE A 142 6.76 7.05 6.03
C PHE A 142 7.75 8.13 5.58
N LYS A 143 7.29 9.37 5.37
CA LYS A 143 8.15 10.51 4.99
C LYS A 143 9.20 10.78 6.05
N LYS A 144 8.82 10.74 7.33
CA LYS A 144 9.75 10.92 8.46
C LYS A 144 10.84 9.85 8.44
N LEU A 145 10.45 8.57 8.31
CA LEU A 145 11.41 7.46 8.23
C LEU A 145 12.33 7.61 7.02
N ASN A 146 11.78 7.90 5.84
CA ASN A 146 12.57 8.05 4.63
C ASN A 146 13.60 9.20 4.74
N SER A 147 13.25 10.31 5.42
CA SER A 147 14.21 11.40 5.68
C SER A 147 15.32 11.07 6.69
N SER A 148 15.14 10.00 7.47
CA SER A 148 16.14 9.51 8.43
C SER A 148 17.15 8.54 7.81
N TYR A 149 16.85 8.03 6.61
CA TYR A 149 17.79 7.29 5.80
C TYR A 149 18.78 8.27 5.15
N LYS A 150 20.05 8.22 5.56
CA LYS A 150 21.11 9.12 5.11
C LYS A 150 22.31 8.32 4.63
N HIS A 151 22.77 8.67 3.43
CA HIS A 151 23.82 8.07 2.61
C HIS A 151 24.29 9.15 1.62
#